data_AF-C7P8H3-F1
#
_entry.id   AF-C7P8H3-F1
#
_cell.length_a   1.000
_cell.length_b   1.000
_cell.length_c   1.000
_cell.angle_alpha   90.00
_cell.angle_beta   90.00
_cell.angle_gamma   90.00
#
_symmetry.space_group_name_H-M   'P 1'
#
loop_
_entity.id
_entity.type
_entity.pdbx_description
1 polymer ?
#
loop_
_entity_poly.entity_id
_entity_poly.type
_entity_poly.pdbx_seq_one_letter_code
_entity_poly.pdbx_strand_id
1 'polypeptide(L)'
;MNGVITLVSLSVIFGAMLSGFATFRLTGMRLMPHFASLIIAFILTLASLFVNNDLVGYLAIAFQIITPLTICPTICNILKTQFQNTGIYSAHLALMGMLVVLALGNLVVF
;
A
#
# COMPACT_ATOMS: atom_id res chain seq x y z
N MET A 1 12.75 3.35 14.08
CA MET A 1 11.53 2.73 13.52
C MET A 1 10.83 1.86 14.57
N ASN A 2 9.55 2.12 14.88
CA ASN A 2 8.81 1.36 15.90
C ASN A 2 8.36 -0.02 15.39
N GLY A 3 8.95 -1.09 15.94
CA GLY A 3 8.72 -2.48 15.54
C GLY A 3 7.24 -2.91 15.46
N VAL A 4 6.38 -2.37 16.33
CA VAL A 4 4.94 -2.67 16.33
C VAL A 4 4.26 -2.04 15.13
N ILE A 5 4.52 -0.76 14.85
CA ILE A 5 3.91 -0.03 13.73
C ILE A 5 4.39 -0.64 12.40
N THR A 6 5.64 -1.06 12.31
CA THR A 6 6.17 -1.73 11.12
C THR A 6 5.54 -3.10 10.87
N LEU A 7 5.27 -3.88 11.93
CA LEU A 7 4.58 -5.16 11.81
C LEU A 7 3.12 -4.98 11.35
N VAL A 8 2.42 -3.97 11.90
CA VAL A 8 1.07 -3.62 11.46
C VAL A 8 1.09 -3.11 10.01
N SER A 9 2.08 -2.31 9.63
CA SER A 9 2.26 -1.87 8.24
C SER A 9 2.45 -3.06 7.30
N LEU A 10 3.27 -4.03 7.69
CA LEU A 10 3.52 -5.23 6.90
C LEU A 10 2.26 -6.07 6.70
N SER A 11 1.43 -6.23 7.74
CA SER A 11 0.17 -6.97 7.63
C SER A 11 -0.84 -6.26 6.73
N VAL A 12 -0.93 -4.93 6.79
CA VAL A 12 -1.78 -4.12 5.90
C VAL A 12 -1.30 -4.22 4.45
N ILE A 13 0.02 -4.12 4.19
CA ILE A 13 0.59 -4.28 2.85
C ILE A 13 0.27 -5.68 2.30
N PHE A 14 0.38 -6.72 3.12
CA PHE A 14 0.06 -8.08 2.70
C PHE A 14 -1.43 -8.25 2.34
N GLY A 15 -2.34 -7.73 3.17
CA GLY A 15 -3.77 -7.69 2.85
C GLY A 15 -4.08 -6.85 1.61
N ALA A 16 -3.33 -5.77 1.39
CA ALA A 16 -3.42 -4.95 0.20
C ALA A 16 -2.96 -5.67 -1.07
N MET A 17 -1.98 -6.58 -1.02
CA MET A 17 -1.61 -7.40 -2.18
C MET A 17 -2.75 -8.33 -2.61
N LEU A 18 -3.42 -8.97 -1.65
CA LEU A 18 -4.52 -9.90 -1.95
C LEU A 18 -5.73 -9.17 -2.55
N SER A 19 -6.13 -8.05 -1.95
CA SER A 19 -7.21 -7.21 -2.49
C SER A 19 -6.79 -6.49 -3.80
N GLY A 20 -5.53 -6.12 -3.93
CA GLY A 20 -4.94 -5.58 -5.15
C GLY A 20 -5.00 -6.58 -6.30
N PHE A 21 -4.84 -7.87 -6.02
CA PHE A 21 -4.92 -8.91 -7.05
C PHE A 21 -6.35 -9.10 -7.56
N ALA A 22 -7.32 -9.03 -6.65
CA ALA A 22 -8.74 -9.04 -7.02
C ALA A 22 -9.10 -7.82 -7.88
N THR A 23 -8.63 -6.63 -7.51
CA THR A 23 -8.84 -5.41 -8.31
C THR A 23 -8.08 -5.44 -9.64
N PHE A 24 -6.88 -6.04 -9.71
CA PHE A 24 -6.13 -6.24 -10.95
C PHE A 24 -6.89 -7.10 -11.95
N ARG A 25 -7.55 -8.18 -11.50
CA ARG A 25 -8.37 -9.02 -12.39
C ARG A 25 -9.57 -8.26 -13.00
N LEU A 26 -10.08 -7.24 -12.31
CA LEU A 26 -11.22 -6.43 -12.77
C LEU A 26 -10.79 -5.24 -13.63
N THR A 27 -9.60 -4.68 -13.40
CA THR A 27 -9.12 -3.45 -14.05
C THR A 27 -8.04 -3.68 -15.12
N GLY A 28 -7.46 -4.88 -15.15
CA GLY A 28 -6.41 -5.28 -16.07
C GLY A 28 -5.09 -4.54 -15.84
N MET A 29 -4.32 -4.37 -16.92
CA MET A 29 -2.95 -3.82 -16.87
C MET A 29 -2.85 -2.38 -16.35
N ARG A 30 -3.96 -1.64 -16.24
CA ARG A 30 -3.98 -0.28 -15.69
C ARG A 30 -3.50 -0.22 -14.25
N LEU A 31 -3.66 -1.31 -13.48
CA LEU A 31 -3.25 -1.40 -12.08
C LEU A 31 -1.82 -1.91 -11.88
N MET A 32 -1.13 -2.30 -12.97
CA MET A 32 0.25 -2.79 -12.92
C MET A 32 1.23 -1.86 -12.19
N PRO A 33 1.28 -0.53 -12.43
CA PRO A 33 2.21 0.35 -11.73
C PRO A 33 1.94 0.42 -10.23
N HIS A 34 0.67 0.34 -9.82
CA HIS A 34 0.31 0.27 -8.40
C HIS A 34 0.81 -1.03 -7.77
N PHE A 35 0.59 -2.16 -8.43
CA PHE A 35 1.02 -3.46 -7.94
C PHE A 35 2.54 -3.55 -7.77
N ALA A 36 3.30 -2.99 -8.71
CA ALA A 36 4.76 -2.89 -8.60
C ALA A 36 5.18 -2.07 -7.36
N SER A 37 4.53 -0.91 -7.12
CA SER A 37 4.82 -0.10 -5.93
C SER A 37 4.51 -0.85 -4.62
N LEU A 38 3.45 -1.66 -4.59
CA LEU A 38 3.05 -2.49 -3.44
C LEU A 38 4.10 -3.56 -3.10
N ILE A 39 4.64 -4.23 -4.13
CA ILE A 39 5.68 -5.24 -3.96
C ILE A 39 6.97 -4.60 -3.42
N ILE A 40 7.37 -3.46 -3.97
CA ILE A 40 8.56 -2.75 -3.50
C ILE A 40 8.38 -2.28 -2.05
N ALA A 41 7.21 -1.70 -1.73
CA ALA A 41 6.89 -1.29 -0.37
C ALA A 41 7.02 -2.46 0.60
N PHE A 42 6.48 -3.64 0.25
CA PHE A 42 6.56 -4.85 1.06
C PHE A 42 8.00 -5.30 1.33
N ILE A 43 8.80 -5.43 0.27
CA ILE A 43 10.20 -5.87 0.37
C ILE A 43 10.99 -4.91 1.27
N LEU A 44 10.79 -3.60 1.11
CA LEU A 44 11.47 -2.59 1.92
C LEU A 44 11.02 -2.63 3.39
N THR A 45 9.72 -2.78 3.68
CA THR A 45 9.25 -2.97 5.06
C THR A 45 9.77 -4.23 5.72
N LEU A 46 9.88 -5.31 4.95
CA LEU A 46 10.42 -6.56 5.45
C LEU A 46 11.91 -6.41 5.71
N ALA A 47 12.66 -5.78 4.79
CA ALA A 47 14.07 -5.49 4.97
C ALA A 47 14.32 -4.58 6.19
N SER A 48 13.48 -3.56 6.42
CA SER A 48 13.63 -2.66 7.57
C SER A 48 13.44 -3.33 8.93
N LEU A 49 12.81 -4.52 8.99
CA LEU A 49 12.70 -5.31 10.23
C LEU A 49 13.98 -6.08 10.57
N PHE A 50 14.77 -6.46 9.57
CA PHE A 50 15.96 -7.29 9.75
C PHE A 50 17.27 -6.50 9.64
N VAL A 51 17.25 -5.35 8.97
CA VAL A 51 18.42 -4.52 8.72
C VAL A 51 18.29 -3.23 9.53
N ASN A 52 19.21 -3.04 10.49
CA ASN A 52 19.33 -1.78 11.22
C ASN A 52 20.04 -0.73 10.34
N ASN A 53 19.31 -0.21 9.34
CA ASN A 53 19.76 0.85 8.46
C ASN A 53 18.64 1.88 8.28
N ASP A 54 18.87 3.09 8.77
CA ASP A 54 17.90 4.19 8.71
C ASP A 54 17.48 4.52 7.27
N LEU A 55 18.39 4.38 6.30
CA LEU A 55 18.10 4.61 4.89
C LEU A 55 17.03 3.63 4.37
N VAL A 56 17.08 2.36 4.79
CA VAL A 56 16.08 1.34 4.40
C VAL A 56 14.73 1.68 5.03
N GLY A 57 14.72 2.14 6.29
CA GLY A 57 13.49 2.57 6.97
C GLY A 57 12.82 3.77 6.29
N TYR A 58 13.59 4.80 5.92
CA TYR A 58 13.05 5.96 5.20
C TYR A 58 12.54 5.58 3.79
N LEU A 59 13.26 4.70 3.07
CA LEU A 59 12.79 4.18 1.78
C LEU A 59 11.50 3.38 1.91
N ALA A 60 11.37 2.55 2.95
CA ALA A 60 10.14 1.81 3.23
C ALA A 60 8.95 2.76 3.45
N ILE A 61 9.13 3.81 4.27
CA ILE A 61 8.10 4.82 4.52
C ILE A 61 7.73 5.57 3.23
N ALA A 62 8.72 5.96 2.42
CA ALA A 62 8.48 6.64 1.15
C ALA A 62 7.61 5.79 0.21
N PHE A 63 7.92 4.50 0.08
CA PHE A 63 7.13 3.60 -0.76
C PHE A 63 5.74 3.29 -0.21
N GLN A 64 5.55 3.29 1.13
CA GLN A 64 4.22 3.19 1.75
C GLN A 64 3.33 4.42 1.46
N ILE A 65 3.91 5.58 1.20
CA ILE A 65 3.18 6.80 0.82
C ILE A 65 2.92 6.83 -0.69
N ILE A 66 3.86 6.33 -1.49
CA ILE A 66 3.71 6.27 -2.96
C ILE A 66 2.60 5.29 -3.37
N THR A 67 2.46 4.14 -2.69
CA THR A 67 1.43 3.13 -3.01
C THR A 67 -0.01 3.69 -3.04
N PRO A 68 -0.49 4.47 -2.06
CA PRO A 68 -1.80 5.11 -2.11
C PRO A 68 -1.89 6.24 -3.16
N LEU A 69 -0.78 6.85 -3.58
CA LEU A 69 -0.81 7.85 -4.66
C LEU A 69 -1.00 7.20 -6.03
N THR A 70 -0.44 6.00 -6.24
CA THR A 70 -0.54 5.29 -7.53
C THR A 70 -1.92 4.67 -7.77
N ILE A 71 -2.74 4.46 -6.73
CA ILE A 71 -4.07 3.85 -6.86
C ILE A 71 -5.16 4.82 -7.32
N CYS A 72 -5.13 6.09 -6.89
CA CYS A 72 -6.29 6.97 -7.12
C CYS A 72 -6.53 7.32 -8.59
N PRO A 73 -5.50 7.57 -9.45
CA PRO A 73 -5.73 7.83 -10.87
C PRO A 73 -6.48 6.70 -11.59
N THR A 74 -6.35 5.46 -11.11
CA THR A 74 -6.94 4.27 -11.72
C THR A 74 -8.30 3.94 -11.12
N ILE A 75 -8.40 3.83 -9.79
CA ILE A 75 -9.63 3.39 -9.12
C ILE A 75 -10.65 4.53 -8.94
N CYS A 76 -10.21 5.78 -8.71
CA CYS A 76 -11.13 6.90 -8.46
C CYS A 76 -12.00 7.22 -9.69
N ASN A 77 -11.54 6.91 -10.91
CA ASN A 77 -12.35 7.02 -12.14
C ASN A 77 -13.32 5.85 -12.34
N ILE A 78 -12.96 4.65 -11.86
CA ILE A 78 -13.78 3.44 -12.00
C ILE A 78 -14.93 3.45 -10.98
N LEU A 79 -14.68 3.93 -9.76
CA LEU A 79 -15.71 4.15 -8.73
C LEU A 79 -16.87 5.02 -9.23
N LYS A 80 -16.60 5.98 -10.13
CA LYS A 80 -17.64 6.85 -10.70
C LYS A 80 -18.56 6.14 -11.71
N THR A 81 -18.10 5.05 -12.30
CA THR A 81 -18.77 4.46 -13.48
C THR A 81 -19.22 3.01 -13.27
N GLN A 82 -18.71 2.30 -12.25
CA GLN A 82 -18.96 0.87 -12.04
C GLN A 82 -19.47 0.57 -10.63
N PHE A 83 -20.75 0.86 -10.38
CA PHE A 83 -21.39 0.76 -9.06
C PHE A 83 -21.43 -0.66 -8.46
N GLN A 84 -21.54 -1.69 -9.30
CA GLN A 84 -21.66 -3.09 -8.86
C GLN A 84 -20.37 -3.65 -8.25
N ASN A 85 -19.21 -3.11 -8.65
CA ASN A 85 -17.89 -3.56 -8.17
C ASN A 85 -17.28 -2.61 -7.14
N THR A 86 -18.03 -1.60 -6.70
CA THR A 86 -17.56 -0.56 -5.77
C THR A 86 -17.07 -1.13 -4.45
N GLY A 87 -17.71 -2.18 -3.93
CA GLY A 87 -17.32 -2.80 -2.66
C GLY A 87 -15.90 -3.38 -2.67
N ILE A 88 -15.46 -3.95 -3.80
CA ILE A 88 -14.11 -4.50 -3.93
C ILE A 88 -13.09 -3.35 -4.00
N TYR A 89 -13.40 -2.30 -4.76
CA TYR A 89 -12.53 -1.14 -4.91
C TYR A 89 -12.42 -0.31 -3.62
N SER A 90 -13.50 -0.15 -2.87
CA SER A 90 -13.53 0.62 -1.62
C SER A 90 -12.75 -0.08 -0.51
N ALA A 91 -12.85 -1.41 -0.41
CA ALA A 91 -12.07 -2.20 0.55
C ALA A 91 -10.56 -2.05 0.32
N HIS A 92 -10.13 -2.09 -0.94
CA HIS A 92 -8.73 -1.87 -1.28
C HIS A 92 -8.29 -0.42 -1.00
N LEU A 93 -9.14 0.57 -1.32
CA LEU A 93 -8.86 1.98 -1.03
C LEU A 93 -8.72 2.25 0.48
N ALA A 94 -9.50 1.56 1.31
CA ALA A 94 -9.40 1.65 2.76
C ALA A 94 -8.05 1.15 3.29
N LEU A 95 -7.54 0.03 2.75
CA LEU A 95 -6.19 -0.47 3.07
C LEU A 95 -5.10 0.53 2.66
N MET A 96 -5.26 1.18 1.50
CA MET A 96 -4.37 2.24 1.05
C MET A 96 -4.41 3.46 1.98
N GLY A 97 -5.59 3.85 2.46
CA GLY A 97 -5.73 4.93 3.45
C GLY A 97 -5.07 4.59 4.79
N MET A 98 -5.24 3.37 5.29
CA MET A 98 -4.55 2.92 6.51
C MET A 98 -3.02 2.93 6.36
N LEU A 99 -2.51 2.58 5.19
CA LEU A 99 -1.07 2.65 4.90
C LEU A 99 -0.49 4.05 5.03
N VAL A 100 -1.21 5.09 4.59
CA VAL A 100 -0.77 6.48 4.76
C VAL A 100 -0.61 6.82 6.24
N VAL A 101 -1.61 6.47 7.06
CA VAL A 101 -1.59 6.78 8.50
C VAL A 101 -0.46 6.05 9.20
N LEU A 102 -0.23 4.79 8.86
CA LEU A 102 0.86 3.98 9.41
C LEU A 102 2.24 4.50 8.98
N ALA A 103 2.39 4.96 7.73
CA ALA A 103 3.62 5.55 7.23
C ALA A 103 3.96 6.85 7.97
N LEU A 104 2.96 7.72 8.17
CA LEU A 104 3.12 8.94 8.98
C LEU A 104 3.46 8.61 10.44
N GLY A 105 2.81 7.59 11.01
CA GLY A 105 3.13 7.11 12.37
C GLY A 105 4.58 6.63 12.49
N ASN A 106 5.07 5.87 11.49
CA ASN A 106 6.48 5.47 11.42
C ASN A 106 7.43 6.65 11.25
N LEU A 107 7.02 7.72 10.57
CA LEU A 107 7.86 8.91 10.35
C LEU A 107 7.97 9.80 11.60
N VAL A 108 6.90 9.91 12.39
CA VAL A 108 6.88 10.69 13.65
C VAL A 108 7.59 9.93 14.78
N VAL A 109 7.48 8.61 14.81
CA VAL A 109 8.06 7.73 15.84
C VAL A 109 9.33 7.04 15.31
N PHE A 110 9.99 7.64 14.30
CA PHE A 110 11.17 7.05 13.68
C PHE A 110 12.37 7.06 14.63
#